data_AF-A0A426VIE7-F1
#
_entry.id   AF-A0A426VIE7-F1
#
_cell.length_a   1.000
_cell.length_b   1.000
_cell.length_c   1.000
_cell.angle_alpha   90.00
_cell.angle_beta   90.00
_cell.angle_gamma   90.00
#
_symmetry.space_group_name_H-M   'P 1'
#
loop_
_entity.id
_entity.type
_entity.pdbx_description
1 polymer ?
#
loop_
_entity_poly.entity_id
_entity_poly.type
_entity_poly.pdbx_seq_one_letter_code
_entity_poly.pdbx_strand_id
1 'polypeptide(L)'
;DYTSIKKRIDHAKMGKQPKSLLRFVGSPRKHMPKGLPFELKSYIELVELTGRCIRVDKRGYIFESQHILTRLNIEPENWIKLTTQFSRVFHGAVGRERTVTAYCETLQKRRRTNLTNCERLLA
;
A
#
# COMPACT_ATOMS: atom_id res chain seq x y z
N ASP A 1 -9.98 -16.09 10.49
CA ASP A 1 -10.23 -14.72 9.97
C ASP A 1 -9.50 -13.62 10.73
N TYR A 2 -8.27 -13.29 10.30
CA TYR A 2 -7.50 -12.21 10.92
C TYR A 2 -6.80 -11.34 9.86
N THR A 3 -7.56 -10.46 9.21
CA THR A 3 -6.92 -9.40 8.43
C THR A 3 -6.33 -8.36 9.39
N SER A 4 -5.14 -7.84 9.04
CA SER A 4 -4.48 -6.78 9.83
C SER A 4 -5.37 -5.55 10.01
N ILE A 5 -6.18 -5.21 9.01
CA ILE A 5 -7.16 -4.13 9.05
C ILE A 5 -8.24 -4.35 10.13
N LYS A 6 -8.80 -5.55 10.27
CA LYS A 6 -9.80 -5.86 11.31
C LYS A 6 -9.24 -5.58 12.71
N LYS A 7 -8.05 -6.11 13.01
CA LYS A 7 -7.37 -5.88 14.30
C LYS A 7 -7.12 -4.39 14.57
N ARG A 8 -6.75 -3.63 13.53
CA ARG A 8 -6.54 -2.18 13.63
C ARG A 8 -7.84 -1.42 13.92
N ILE A 9 -8.94 -1.77 13.27
CA ILE A 9 -10.27 -1.17 13.51
C ILE A 9 -10.75 -1.47 14.94
N ASP A 10 -10.64 -2.71 15.39
CA ASP A 10 -11.10 -3.11 16.73
C ASP A 10 -10.37 -2.34 17.84
N HIS A 11 -9.05 -2.15 17.69
CA HIS A 11 -8.27 -1.34 18.64
C HIS A 11 -8.55 0.16 18.49
N ALA A 12 -8.77 0.64 17.26
CA ALA A 12 -9.08 2.05 17.02
C ALA A 12 -10.38 2.49 17.71
N LYS A 13 -11.39 1.60 17.79
CA LYS A 13 -12.63 1.83 18.56
C LYS A 13 -12.36 2.09 20.05
N MET A 14 -11.27 1.54 20.59
CA MET A 14 -10.83 1.76 21.97
C MET A 14 -9.81 2.92 22.10
N GLY A 15 -9.59 3.71 21.04
CA GLY A 15 -8.57 4.77 21.00
C GLY A 15 -7.12 4.24 21.03
N LYS A 16 -6.90 2.98 20.66
CA LYS A 16 -5.61 2.28 20.75
C LYS A 16 -5.12 1.77 19.39
N GLN A 17 -3.86 1.35 19.34
CA GLN A 17 -3.30 0.58 18.23
C GLN A 17 -2.83 -0.80 18.70
N PRO A 18 -2.94 -1.84 17.86
CA PRO A 18 -2.57 -3.20 18.24
C PRO A 18 -1.05 -3.34 18.44
N LYS A 19 -0.63 -3.88 19.59
CA LYS A 19 0.80 -4.08 19.93
C LYS A 19 1.51 -5.10 19.04
N SER A 20 0.75 -6.06 18.48
CA SER A 20 1.27 -7.12 17.62
C SER A 20 1.54 -6.67 16.18
N LEU A 21 1.18 -5.43 15.81
CA LEU A 21 1.42 -4.87 14.48
C LEU A 21 2.26 -3.61 14.60
N LEU A 22 3.00 -3.28 13.54
CA LEU A 22 3.73 -2.01 13.50
C LEU A 22 2.73 -0.84 13.58
N ARG A 23 3.00 0.06 14.54
CA ARG A 23 2.15 1.22 14.85
C ARG A 23 2.26 2.30 13.78
N PHE A 24 1.17 2.98 13.50
CA PHE A 24 1.14 4.22 12.74
C PHE A 24 1.59 5.38 13.64
N VAL A 25 2.54 6.18 13.17
CA VAL A 25 3.14 7.30 13.93
C VAL A 25 2.83 8.67 13.34
N GLY A 26 1.98 8.72 12.31
CA GLY A 26 1.56 9.94 11.65
C GLY A 26 2.63 10.50 10.69
N SER A 27 2.46 11.76 10.32
CA SER A 27 3.28 12.44 9.32
C SER A 27 4.76 12.53 9.72
N PRO A 28 5.70 12.43 8.75
CA PRO A 28 7.13 12.59 8.98
C PRO A 28 7.49 13.85 9.76
N ARG A 29 8.38 13.74 10.73
CA ARG A 29 8.88 14.87 11.54
C ARG A 29 10.31 14.61 12.04
N LYS A 30 11.02 15.68 12.42
CA LYS A 30 12.45 15.64 12.83
C LYS A 30 12.77 14.54 13.86
N HIS A 31 11.89 14.34 14.83
CA HIS A 31 11.99 13.23 15.80
C HIS A 31 10.88 12.21 15.54
N MET A 32 11.16 11.26 14.66
CA MET A 32 10.23 10.21 14.25
C MET A 32 10.31 9.02 15.22
N PRO A 33 9.23 8.69 15.96
CA PRO A 33 9.21 7.46 16.73
C PRO A 33 9.16 6.24 15.80
N LYS A 34 9.64 5.09 16.28
CA LYS A 34 9.62 3.84 15.50
C LYS A 34 8.19 3.44 15.13
N GLY A 35 7.90 3.39 13.84
CA GLY A 35 6.61 2.98 13.30
C GLY A 35 6.43 3.37 11.84
N LEU A 36 5.22 3.16 11.32
CA LEU A 36 4.81 3.56 9.98
C LEU A 36 4.57 5.06 9.94
N PRO A 37 5.31 5.85 9.14
CA PRO A 37 5.18 7.30 9.03
C PRO A 37 3.93 7.68 8.20
N PHE A 38 2.78 7.26 8.70
CA PHE A 38 1.49 7.43 8.08
C PHE A 38 0.40 7.48 9.15
N GLU A 39 -0.75 8.08 8.86
CA GLU A 39 -1.86 8.16 9.79
C GLU A 39 -2.77 6.94 9.69
N LEU A 40 -3.22 6.42 10.84
CA LEU A 40 -4.14 5.26 10.87
C LEU A 40 -5.46 5.59 10.16
N LYS A 41 -5.98 6.81 10.33
CA LYS A 41 -7.21 7.26 9.68
C LYS A 41 -7.09 7.18 8.16
N SER A 42 -6.04 7.78 7.59
CA SER A 42 -5.78 7.75 6.15
C SER A 42 -5.59 6.33 5.61
N TYR A 43 -5.01 5.43 6.41
CA TYR A 43 -4.90 4.02 6.03
C TYR A 43 -6.26 3.32 5.95
N ILE A 44 -7.12 3.51 6.96
CA ILE A 44 -8.46 2.91 6.97
C ILE A 44 -9.29 3.47 5.81
N GLU A 45 -9.23 4.78 5.59
CA GLU A 45 -9.91 5.46 4.47
C GLU A 45 -9.45 4.91 3.12
N LEU A 46 -8.14 4.76 2.89
CA LEU A 46 -7.60 4.17 1.67
C LEU A 46 -8.15 2.76 1.44
N VAL A 47 -8.18 1.91 2.47
CA VAL A 47 -8.68 0.53 2.36
C VAL A 47 -10.17 0.50 2.04
N GLU A 48 -10.97 1.32 2.73
CA GLU A 48 -12.41 1.42 2.51
C GLU A 48 -12.73 1.86 1.08
N LEU A 49 -12.12 2.95 0.64
CA LEU A 49 -12.40 3.50 -0.68
C LEU A 49 -11.85 2.58 -1.79
N THR A 50 -10.69 1.93 -1.60
CA THR A 50 -10.21 0.87 -2.51
C THR A 50 -11.23 -0.26 -2.64
N GLY A 51 -11.83 -0.70 -1.53
CA GLY A 51 -12.88 -1.71 -1.55
C GLY A 51 -14.11 -1.29 -2.35
N ARG A 52 -14.49 -0.01 -2.25
CA ARG A 52 -15.59 0.58 -3.03
C ARG A 52 -15.28 0.66 -4.51
N CYS A 53 -14.04 0.97 -4.90
CA CYS A 53 -13.64 0.99 -6.31
C CYS A 53 -13.61 -0.41 -6.95
N ILE A 54 -13.35 -1.47 -6.18
CA ILE A 54 -13.29 -2.86 -6.71
C ILE A 54 -14.68 -3.45 -6.95
N ARG A 55 -15.67 -3.12 -6.10
CA ARG A 55 -17.01 -3.70 -6.16
C ARG A 55 -17.99 -2.85 -6.96
N VAL A 56 -17.83 -2.85 -8.28
CA VAL A 56 -18.68 -2.14 -9.24
C VAL A 56 -20.16 -2.57 -9.13
N ASP A 57 -20.41 -3.80 -8.73
CA ASP A 57 -21.73 -4.43 -8.59
C ASP A 57 -22.49 -4.03 -7.32
N LYS A 58 -21.89 -3.22 -6.43
CA LYS A 58 -22.47 -2.89 -5.12
C LYS A 58 -22.79 -1.41 -4.95
N ARG A 59 -23.87 -1.16 -4.19
CA ARG A 59 -24.25 0.18 -3.76
C ARG A 59 -23.11 0.83 -2.97
N GLY A 60 -22.70 2.03 -3.38
CA GLY A 60 -21.55 2.73 -2.80
C GLY A 60 -20.25 2.62 -3.61
N TYR A 61 -20.30 2.06 -4.83
CA TYR A 61 -19.22 2.17 -5.81
C TYR A 61 -18.84 3.64 -6.06
N ILE A 62 -17.53 3.89 -6.14
CA ILE A 62 -16.96 5.22 -6.45
C ILE A 62 -15.92 5.01 -7.55
N PHE A 63 -16.09 5.69 -8.67
CA PHE A 63 -15.12 5.69 -9.78
C PHE A 63 -14.02 6.75 -9.60
N GLU A 64 -14.31 7.80 -8.83
CA GLU A 64 -13.48 8.99 -8.77
C GLU A 64 -12.15 8.76 -8.04
N SER A 65 -11.06 9.28 -8.64
CA SER A 65 -9.71 9.19 -8.11
C SER A 65 -9.63 9.81 -6.74
N GLN A 66 -9.30 9.03 -5.73
CA GLN A 66 -9.17 9.55 -4.38
C GLN A 66 -7.97 10.51 -4.30
N HIS A 67 -8.13 11.63 -3.60
CA HIS A 67 -7.07 12.61 -3.36
C HIS A 67 -5.76 12.00 -2.84
N ILE A 68 -5.83 10.87 -2.13
CA ILE A 68 -4.67 10.11 -1.66
C ILE A 68 -3.82 9.53 -2.79
N LEU A 69 -4.42 9.04 -3.88
CA LEU A 69 -3.69 8.49 -5.02
C LEU A 69 -2.97 9.58 -5.79
N THR A 70 -3.62 10.73 -5.98
CA THR A 70 -3.00 11.93 -6.56
C THR A 70 -1.79 12.39 -5.75
N ARG A 71 -1.91 12.43 -4.41
CA ARG A 71 -0.78 12.78 -3.53
C ARG A 71 0.38 11.79 -3.61
N LEU A 72 0.09 10.52 -3.89
CA LEU A 72 1.11 9.48 -4.03
C LEU A 72 1.68 9.40 -5.46
N ASN A 73 1.18 10.21 -6.39
CA ASN A 73 1.47 10.12 -7.81
C ASN A 73 1.22 8.72 -8.37
N ILE A 74 0.09 8.11 -8.01
CA ILE A 74 -0.30 6.78 -8.50
C ILE A 74 -1.56 6.93 -9.33
N GLU A 75 -1.50 6.47 -10.58
CA GLU A 75 -2.66 6.39 -11.46
C GLU A 75 -3.72 5.45 -10.84
N PRO A 76 -5.01 5.84 -10.79
CA PRO A 76 -6.08 5.01 -10.25
C PRO A 76 -6.16 3.61 -10.88
N GLU A 77 -5.98 3.50 -12.19
CA GLU A 77 -5.99 2.25 -12.94
C GLU A 77 -4.85 1.31 -12.49
N ASN A 78 -3.66 1.87 -12.30
CA ASN A 78 -2.52 1.14 -11.75
C ASN A 78 -2.79 0.71 -10.31
N TRP A 79 -3.39 1.58 -9.49
CA TRP A 79 -3.77 1.24 -8.12
C TRP A 79 -4.74 0.05 -8.05
N ILE A 80 -5.79 0.03 -8.88
CA ILE A 80 -6.75 -1.08 -8.94
C ILE A 80 -6.05 -2.37 -9.37
N LYS A 81 -5.20 -2.31 -10.39
CA LYS A 81 -4.42 -3.47 -10.83
C LYS A 81 -3.49 -3.99 -9.73
N LEU A 82 -2.80 -3.09 -9.04
CA LEU A 82 -1.92 -3.44 -7.92
C LEU A 82 -2.67 -4.09 -6.77
N THR A 83 -3.83 -3.55 -6.39
CA THR A 83 -4.59 -4.04 -5.22
C THR A 83 -5.37 -5.32 -5.49
N THR A 84 -5.69 -5.64 -6.75
CA THR A 84 -6.44 -6.85 -7.13
C THR A 84 -5.57 -7.97 -7.70
N GLN A 85 -4.44 -7.65 -8.34
CA GLN A 85 -3.64 -8.60 -9.11
C GLN A 85 -2.16 -8.61 -8.70
N PHE A 86 -1.82 -8.08 -7.51
CA PHE A 86 -0.43 -7.95 -7.04
C PHE A 86 0.43 -9.20 -7.30
N SER A 87 -0.04 -10.35 -6.82
CA SER A 87 0.67 -11.64 -6.92
C SER A 87 0.66 -12.25 -8.32
N ARG A 88 -0.21 -11.78 -9.21
CA ARG A 88 -0.21 -12.18 -10.64
C ARG A 88 0.77 -11.35 -11.45
N VAL A 89 0.98 -10.10 -11.06
CA VAL A 89 1.85 -9.15 -11.75
C VAL A 89 3.31 -9.31 -11.29
N PHE A 90 3.51 -9.54 -9.99
CA PHE A 90 4.84 -9.59 -9.38
C PHE A 90 5.14 -10.97 -8.80
N HIS A 91 6.31 -11.50 -9.17
CA HIS A 91 6.77 -12.84 -8.74
C HIS A 91 8.09 -12.76 -7.95
N GLY A 92 8.37 -11.62 -7.30
CA GLY A 92 9.66 -11.35 -6.68
C GLY A 92 9.75 -9.94 -6.09
N ALA A 93 10.95 -9.38 -6.00
CA ALA A 93 11.17 -8.04 -5.47
C ALA A 93 10.41 -6.97 -6.28
N VAL A 94 9.84 -5.99 -5.57
CA VAL A 94 9.06 -4.88 -6.11
C VAL A 94 9.55 -3.59 -5.46
N GLY A 95 9.75 -2.55 -6.25
CA GLY A 95 10.22 -1.26 -5.76
C GLY A 95 10.71 -0.35 -6.87
N ARG A 96 11.31 0.78 -6.50
CA ARG A 96 11.96 1.68 -7.47
C ARG A 96 13.16 0.98 -8.10
N GLU A 97 13.50 1.34 -9.34
CA GLU A 97 14.61 0.74 -10.08
C GLU A 97 15.89 0.64 -9.25
N ARG A 98 16.30 1.74 -8.62
CA ARG A 98 17.51 1.81 -7.77
C ARG A 98 17.49 0.77 -6.65
N THR A 99 16.34 0.60 -6.00
CA THR A 99 16.18 -0.34 -4.88
C THR A 99 16.13 -1.80 -5.34
N VAL A 100 15.48 -2.08 -6.47
CA VAL A 100 15.43 -3.44 -7.05
C VAL A 100 16.80 -3.85 -7.58
N THR A 101 17.53 -2.90 -8.18
CA THR A 101 18.89 -3.12 -8.68
C THR A 101 19.85 -3.44 -7.53
N ALA A 102 19.87 -2.60 -6.48
CA ALA A 102 20.70 -2.85 -5.30
C ALA A 102 20.35 -4.20 -4.61
N TYR A 103 19.06 -4.56 -4.55
CA TYR A 103 18.62 -5.85 -4.03
C TYR A 103 19.14 -7.03 -4.87
N CYS A 104 19.07 -6.94 -6.20
CA CYS A 104 19.57 -7.97 -7.09
C CYS A 104 21.10 -8.12 -6.99
N GLU A 105 21.84 -7.03 -6.91
CA GLU A 105 23.30 -7.02 -6.73
C GLU A 105 23.70 -7.69 -5.42
N THR A 106 23.04 -7.31 -4.31
CA THR A 106 23.30 -7.88 -2.97
C THR A 106 23.08 -9.39 -2.95
N LEU A 107 22.09 -9.88 -3.70
CA LEU A 107 21.78 -11.31 -3.81
C LEU A 107 22.48 -12.01 -4.99
N GLN A 108 23.41 -11.32 -5.69
CA GLN A 108 24.13 -11.82 -6.86
C GLN A 108 23.19 -12.36 -7.96
N LYS A 109 21.98 -11.80 -8.06
CA LYS A 109 20.99 -12.16 -9.09
C LYS A 109 21.27 -11.38 -10.37
N ARG A 110 21.53 -12.10 -11.47
CA ARG A 110 21.74 -11.49 -12.79
C ARG A 110 20.47 -10.89 -13.41
N ARG A 111 19.27 -11.39 -13.08
CA ARG A 111 17.99 -10.94 -13.67
C ARG A 111 17.21 -10.02 -12.73
N ARG A 112 16.62 -8.97 -13.30
CA ARG A 112 15.71 -8.00 -12.64
C ARG A 112 14.27 -8.23 -13.11
N THR A 113 13.71 -9.40 -12.81
CA THR A 113 12.48 -9.93 -13.45
C THR A 113 11.26 -8.99 -13.38
N ASN A 114 11.10 -8.23 -12.30
CA ASN A 114 9.94 -7.36 -12.12
C ASN A 114 10.19 -5.88 -12.48
N LEU A 115 11.38 -5.51 -12.97
CA LEU A 115 11.74 -4.10 -13.13
C LEU A 115 10.78 -3.36 -14.06
N THR A 116 10.50 -3.93 -15.24
CA THR A 116 9.56 -3.35 -16.21
C THR A 116 8.15 -3.19 -15.64
N ASN A 117 7.67 -4.15 -14.85
CA ASN A 117 6.37 -4.03 -14.19
C ASN A 117 6.38 -2.97 -13.07
N CYS A 118 7.51 -2.79 -12.38
CA CYS A 118 7.67 -1.75 -11.36
C CYS A 118 7.64 -0.36 -12.01
N GLU A 119 8.38 -0.16 -13.09
CA GLU A 119 8.40 1.10 -13.84
C GLU A 119 7.01 1.46 -14.38
N ARG A 120 6.28 0.47 -14.90
CA ARG A 120 4.96 0.72 -15.48
C ARG A 120 3.86 0.99 -14.44
N LEU A 121 3.94 0.39 -13.25
CA LEU A 121 2.83 0.41 -12.28
C LEU A 121 3.07 1.26 -11.04
N LEU A 122 4.32 1.62 -10.74
CA LEU A 122 4.69 2.39 -9.56
C LEU A 122 5.17 3.82 -9.90
N ALA A 123 5.10 4.21 -11.17
CA ALA A 123 5.49 5.53 -11.67
C ALA A 123 4.36 6.55 -11.52
#